data_AF-A0A136L6T8-F1
#
_entry.id   AF-A0A136L6T8-F1
#
_cell.length_a   1.000
_cell.length_b   1.000
_cell.length_c   1.000
_cell.angle_alpha   90.00
_cell.angle_beta   90.00
_cell.angle_gamma   90.00
#
_symmetry.space_group_name_H-M   'P 1'
#
loop_
_entity.id
_entity.type
_entity.pdbx_description
1 polymer ?
#
loop_
_entity_poly.entity_id
_entity_poly.type
_entity_poly.pdbx_seq_one_letter_code
_entity_poly.pdbx_strand_id
1 'polypeptide(L)'
;RSEPFIGAPVVGRLLRGQTYAVIGRDADARWFLLQLSGFQGWAWGYYLFINGNEFNAPIVGPFSTSGQPASSTGIVVQSQDGIRLRAAPTVASEQIGRIGWGEILPVIGRTADGGWYQTEWLGTIGWIAAPLVRVIEGDPMTAPVTG
;
A
#
# COMPACT_ATOMS: atom_id res chain seq x y z
N ARG A 1 -18.57 11.23 -6.31
CA ARG A 1 -19.33 11.85 -5.22
C ARG A 1 -18.58 13.09 -4.73
N SER A 2 -19.25 14.01 -4.04
CA SER A 2 -18.60 15.23 -3.51
C SER A 2 -17.66 14.95 -2.34
N GLU A 3 -17.92 13.89 -1.57
CA GLU A 3 -17.16 13.49 -0.37
C GLU A 3 -16.97 11.96 -0.33
N PRO A 4 -15.97 11.45 0.42
CA PRO A 4 -15.60 10.02 0.47
C PRO A 4 -16.50 9.20 1.40
N PHE A 5 -17.82 9.26 1.23
CA PHE A 5 -18.76 8.38 1.91
C PHE A 5 -20.01 8.11 1.06
N ILE A 6 -20.72 7.01 1.36
CA ILE A 6 -21.79 6.48 0.51
C ILE A 6 -23.03 7.41 0.42
N GLY A 7 -23.23 8.30 1.39
CA GLY A 7 -24.33 9.26 1.40
C GLY A 7 -24.02 10.59 0.69
N ALA A 8 -22.77 10.83 0.28
CA ALA A 8 -22.38 12.10 -0.32
C ALA A 8 -23.06 12.35 -1.67
N PRO A 9 -23.46 13.59 -2.00
CA PRO A 9 -24.02 13.94 -3.30
C PRO A 9 -23.26 13.35 -4.50
N VAL A 10 -24.00 12.84 -5.48
CA VAL A 10 -23.43 12.32 -6.73
C VAL A 10 -23.12 13.50 -7.65
N VAL A 11 -21.84 13.77 -7.86
CA VAL A 11 -21.34 14.86 -8.73
C VAL A 11 -21.08 14.41 -10.18
N GLY A 12 -21.12 13.11 -10.45
CA GLY A 12 -20.84 12.55 -11.77
C GLY A 12 -20.89 11.02 -11.80
N ARG A 13 -20.74 10.44 -12.99
CA ARG A 13 -20.71 8.99 -13.23
C ARG A 13 -19.49 8.63 -14.07
N LEU A 14 -18.87 7.50 -13.74
CA LEU A 14 -17.75 6.93 -14.49
C LEU A 14 -18.27 5.89 -15.48
N LEU A 15 -17.65 5.77 -16.65
CA LEU A 15 -17.96 4.74 -17.63
C LEU A 15 -16.96 3.59 -17.52
N ARG A 16 -17.45 2.35 -17.68
CA ARG A 16 -16.59 1.15 -17.63
C ARG A 16 -15.53 1.22 -18.72
N GLY A 17 -14.30 0.90 -18.36
CA GLY A 17 -13.16 0.86 -19.29
C GLY A 17 -12.51 2.23 -19.56
N GLN A 18 -13.01 3.31 -18.97
CA GLN A 18 -12.32 4.61 -19.00
C GLN A 18 -11.26 4.69 -17.89
N THR A 19 -10.15 5.37 -18.19
CA THR A 19 -9.07 5.64 -17.26
C THR A 19 -9.16 7.08 -16.76
N TYR A 20 -8.96 7.29 -15.46
CA TYR A 20 -8.96 8.60 -14.82
C TYR A 20 -7.74 8.73 -13.91
N ALA A 21 -7.23 9.96 -13.76
CA ALA A 21 -6.13 10.22 -12.83
C ALA A 21 -6.65 10.20 -11.39
N VAL A 22 -6.01 9.42 -10.54
CA VAL A 22 -6.20 9.47 -9.07
C VAL A 22 -5.31 10.59 -8.54
N ILE A 23 -5.92 11.62 -7.98
CA ILE A 23 -5.24 12.79 -7.42
C ILE A 23 -5.28 12.83 -5.89
N GLY A 24 -5.93 11.85 -5.28
CA GLY A 24 -5.96 11.71 -3.84
C GLY A 24 -6.76 10.50 -3.37
N ARG A 25 -6.69 10.22 -2.07
CA ARG A 25 -7.45 9.15 -1.41
C ARG A 25 -7.84 9.54 0.01
N ASP A 26 -8.73 8.76 0.61
CA ASP A 26 -8.91 8.75 2.06
C ASP A 26 -7.80 7.94 2.75
N ALA A 27 -7.69 8.07 4.07
CA ALA A 27 -6.64 7.42 4.87
C ALA A 27 -6.62 5.88 4.72
N ASP A 28 -7.77 5.27 4.47
CA ASP A 28 -7.91 3.81 4.34
C ASP A 28 -7.77 3.29 2.90
N ALA A 29 -7.53 4.18 1.93
CA ALA A 29 -7.55 3.86 0.50
C ALA A 29 -8.84 3.13 0.06
N ARG A 30 -9.98 3.52 0.63
CA ARG A 30 -11.33 3.06 0.25
C ARG A 30 -11.94 3.99 -0.78
N TRP A 31 -11.65 5.28 -0.69
CA TRP A 31 -12.16 6.30 -1.60
C TRP A 31 -11.02 6.99 -2.30
N PHE A 32 -11.20 7.26 -3.59
CA PHE A 32 -10.20 7.89 -4.44
C PHE A 32 -10.79 9.15 -5.04
N LEU A 33 -10.09 10.27 -4.88
CA LEU A 33 -10.40 11.51 -5.55
C LEU A 33 -9.87 11.43 -6.98
N LEU A 34 -10.78 11.49 -7.94
CA LEU A 34 -10.46 11.43 -9.36
C LEU A 34 -10.51 12.83 -9.97
N GLN A 35 -9.59 13.10 -10.89
CA GLN A 35 -9.67 14.25 -11.79
C GLN A 35 -10.43 13.85 -13.06
N LEU A 36 -11.56 14.52 -13.33
CA LEU A 36 -12.34 14.39 -14.57
C LEU A 36 -12.18 15.65 -15.43
N SER A 37 -12.74 15.66 -16.65
CA SER A 37 -12.58 16.73 -17.67
C SER A 37 -13.10 18.13 -17.29
N GLY A 38 -13.47 18.37 -16.03
CA GLY A 38 -13.95 19.67 -15.56
C GLY A 38 -14.31 19.74 -14.08
N PHE A 39 -14.24 18.62 -13.35
CA PHE A 39 -14.51 18.58 -11.92
C PHE A 39 -13.77 17.41 -11.27
N GLN A 40 -13.73 17.42 -9.95
CA GLN A 40 -13.18 16.33 -9.15
C GLN A 40 -14.30 15.58 -8.44
N GLY A 41 -14.10 14.29 -8.22
CA GLY A 41 -15.09 13.48 -7.52
C GLY A 41 -14.49 12.25 -6.86
N TRP A 42 -15.00 11.96 -5.67
CA TRP A 42 -14.67 10.75 -4.92
C TRP A 42 -15.37 9.53 -5.50
N ALA A 43 -14.62 8.49 -5.80
CA ALA A 43 -15.11 7.20 -6.25
C ALA A 43 -14.75 6.11 -5.23
N TRP A 44 -15.67 5.19 -5.01
CA TRP A 44 -15.41 4.04 -4.14
C TRP A 44 -14.47 3.07 -4.87
N GLY A 45 -13.34 2.74 -4.25
CA GLY A 45 -12.29 1.90 -4.82
C GLY A 45 -12.75 0.52 -5.25
N TYR A 46 -13.85 0.00 -4.67
CA TYR A 46 -14.47 -1.26 -5.10
C TYR A 46 -14.80 -1.31 -6.60
N TYR A 47 -15.07 -0.16 -7.22
CA TYR A 47 -15.39 -0.07 -8.66
C TYR A 47 -14.19 0.34 -9.53
N LEU A 48 -13.01 0.51 -8.94
CA LEU A 48 -11.81 0.97 -9.64
C LEU A 48 -10.79 -0.17 -9.72
N PHE A 49 -10.09 -0.21 -10.85
CA PHE A 49 -8.83 -0.93 -10.95
C PHE A 49 -7.69 0.08 -10.80
N ILE A 50 -6.90 -0.04 -9.74
CA ILE A 50 -5.73 0.81 -9.50
C ILE A 50 -4.49 0.08 -10.01
N ASN A 51 -3.82 0.66 -11.00
CA ASN A 51 -2.62 0.08 -11.58
C ASN A 51 -1.37 0.49 -10.76
N GLY A 52 -1.26 -0.01 -9.53
CA GLY A 52 -0.18 0.29 -8.58
C GLY A 52 -0.64 0.14 -7.11
N ASN A 53 0.22 0.47 -6.12
CA ASN A 53 -0.20 0.52 -4.72
C ASN A 53 -1.19 1.66 -4.50
N GLU A 54 -2.42 1.33 -4.12
CA GLU A 54 -3.48 2.31 -3.91
C GLU A 54 -3.20 3.31 -2.77
N PHE A 55 -2.27 2.99 -1.87
CA PHE A 55 -1.86 3.89 -0.78
C PHE A 55 -0.85 4.97 -1.21
N ASN A 56 -0.29 4.88 -2.42
CA ASN A 56 0.64 5.89 -2.96
C ASN A 56 -0.07 7.19 -3.37
N ALA A 57 -1.38 7.15 -3.63
CA ALA A 57 -2.15 8.38 -3.83
C ALA A 57 -2.07 9.24 -2.56
N PRO A 58 -1.92 10.57 -2.69
CA PRO A 58 -1.83 11.44 -1.52
C PRO A 58 -3.13 11.39 -0.72
N ILE A 59 -3.03 11.36 0.61
CA ILE A 59 -4.20 11.50 1.47
C ILE A 59 -4.73 12.92 1.30
N VAL A 60 -6.00 13.05 0.94
CA VAL A 60 -6.70 14.34 1.00
C VAL A 60 -7.27 14.46 2.41
N GLY A 61 -6.41 14.94 3.31
CA GLY A 61 -6.56 15.02 4.76
C GLY A 61 -5.19 15.37 5.38
N PRO A 62 -5.12 15.82 6.64
CA PRO A 62 -3.84 16.22 7.20
C PRO A 62 -2.97 14.98 7.44
N PHE A 63 -1.69 15.10 7.10
CA PHE A 63 -0.57 14.19 7.37
C PHE A 63 -0.27 13.10 6.31
N SER A 64 0.97 13.17 5.82
CA SER A 64 1.69 12.17 5.02
C SER A 64 3.11 12.06 5.57
N THR A 65 3.68 10.86 5.61
CA THR A 65 5.14 10.67 5.75
C THR A 65 5.62 9.64 4.73
N SER A 66 6.57 10.06 3.89
CA SER A 66 7.26 9.23 2.90
C SER A 66 8.50 8.56 3.50
N GLY A 67 8.77 7.33 3.08
CA GLY A 67 9.96 6.54 3.45
C GLY A 67 10.80 6.19 2.22
N GLN A 68 12.11 6.28 2.40
CA GLN A 68 13.22 6.26 1.43
C GLN A 68 13.46 4.89 0.74
N PRO A 69 14.09 4.82 -0.46
CA PRO A 69 14.43 3.57 -1.15
C PRO A 69 15.50 2.78 -0.37
N ALA A 70 15.35 1.47 -0.24
CA ALA A 70 16.36 0.57 0.33
C ALA A 70 16.77 -0.50 -0.68
N SER A 71 18.06 -0.82 -0.66
CA SER A 71 18.77 -1.72 -1.55
C SER A 71 18.28 -3.17 -1.42
N SER A 72 18.12 -3.88 -2.55
CA SER A 72 17.78 -5.30 -2.57
C SER A 72 18.89 -6.17 -1.97
N THR A 73 18.54 -7.07 -1.05
CA THR A 73 19.47 -7.98 -0.35
C THR A 73 19.60 -9.35 -1.01
N GLY A 74 18.86 -9.62 -2.09
CA GLY A 74 18.76 -10.96 -2.70
C GLY A 74 17.92 -11.96 -1.90
N ILE A 75 17.22 -11.51 -0.84
CA ILE A 75 16.31 -12.33 -0.04
C ILE A 75 14.89 -12.12 -0.57
N VAL A 76 14.15 -13.22 -0.77
CA VAL A 76 12.80 -13.18 -1.33
C VAL A 76 11.84 -14.00 -0.46
N VAL A 77 10.68 -13.42 -0.20
CA VAL A 77 9.59 -14.05 0.54
C VAL A 77 8.29 -14.07 -0.28
N GLN A 78 7.43 -15.04 0.00
CA GLN A 78 6.11 -15.16 -0.58
C GLN A 78 5.04 -14.97 0.51
N SER A 79 4.07 -14.07 0.28
CA SER A 79 2.95 -13.90 1.19
C SER A 79 2.07 -15.15 1.27
N GLN A 80 1.69 -15.54 2.48
CA GLN A 80 0.82 -16.70 2.74
C GLN A 80 -0.60 -16.27 3.16
N ASP A 81 -0.88 -14.97 3.22
CA ASP A 81 -2.15 -14.36 3.61
C ASP A 81 -2.32 -12.97 2.97
N GLY A 82 -3.46 -12.32 3.21
CA GLY A 82 -3.61 -10.88 2.96
C GLY A 82 -2.84 -10.06 4.00
N ILE A 83 -1.76 -9.41 3.58
CA ILE A 83 -0.83 -8.70 4.48
C ILE A 83 -1.04 -7.18 4.41
N ARG A 84 -0.98 -6.53 5.56
CA ARG A 84 -0.89 -5.06 5.66
C ARG A 84 0.56 -4.65 5.57
N LEU A 85 0.91 -3.83 4.57
CA LEU A 85 2.20 -3.13 4.56
C LEU A 85 2.10 -1.98 5.55
N ARG A 86 3.09 -1.85 6.45
CA ARG A 86 3.02 -0.95 7.60
C ARG A 86 4.13 0.09 7.59
N ALA A 87 3.84 1.29 8.11
CA ALA A 87 4.83 2.36 8.20
C ALA A 87 5.95 2.08 9.23
N ALA A 88 5.68 1.26 10.25
CA ALA A 88 6.64 0.86 11.27
C ALA A 88 6.45 -0.63 11.65
N PRO A 89 7.44 -1.31 12.25
CA PRO A 89 7.37 -2.73 12.60
C PRO A 89 6.52 -2.99 13.86
N THR A 90 5.25 -2.57 13.83
CA THR A 90 4.29 -2.78 14.91
C THR A 90 2.88 -2.91 14.36
N VAL A 91 2.05 -3.73 15.00
CA VAL A 91 0.64 -3.92 14.60
C VAL A 91 -0.22 -2.66 14.79
N ALA A 92 0.25 -1.69 15.56
CA ALA A 92 -0.42 -0.43 15.82
C ALA A 92 -0.10 0.68 14.79
N SER A 93 0.91 0.50 13.93
CA SER A 93 1.28 1.54 12.98
C SER A 93 0.27 1.66 11.84
N GLU A 94 0.32 2.80 11.16
CA GLU A 94 -0.44 3.04 9.94
C GLU A 94 -0.21 1.94 8.89
N GLN A 95 -1.30 1.58 8.20
CA GLN A 95 -1.26 0.74 7.01
C GLN A 95 -1.02 1.62 5.78
N ILE A 96 0.02 1.29 5.01
CA ILE A 96 0.49 2.03 3.83
C ILE A 96 0.51 1.15 2.57
N GLY A 97 -0.16 0.00 2.60
CA GLY A 97 -0.30 -0.91 1.47
C GLY A 97 -1.12 -2.15 1.84
N ARG A 98 -1.63 -2.85 0.82
CA ARG A 98 -2.36 -4.11 0.98
C ARG A 98 -1.82 -5.15 0.01
N ILE A 99 -1.04 -6.07 0.54
CA ILE A 99 -0.39 -7.13 -0.23
C ILE A 99 -1.33 -8.34 -0.28
N GLY A 100 -1.58 -8.84 -1.48
CA GLY A 100 -2.40 -10.04 -1.71
C GLY A 100 -1.68 -11.33 -1.30
N TRP A 101 -2.43 -12.43 -1.27
CA TRP A 101 -1.87 -13.77 -1.08
C TRP A 101 -1.02 -14.20 -2.30
N GLY A 102 0.10 -14.87 -2.07
CA GLY A 102 0.98 -15.40 -3.11
C GLY A 102 1.93 -14.39 -3.75
N GLU A 103 1.88 -13.12 -3.33
CA GLU A 103 2.78 -12.06 -3.77
C GLU A 103 4.22 -12.36 -3.40
N ILE A 104 5.13 -12.06 -4.33
CA ILE A 104 6.58 -12.27 -4.17
C ILE A 104 7.23 -10.93 -3.87
N LEU A 105 7.96 -10.86 -2.75
CA LEU A 105 8.46 -9.62 -2.18
C LEU A 105 9.96 -9.72 -1.88
N PRO A 106 10.76 -8.69 -2.19
CA PRO A 106 12.13 -8.61 -1.73
C PRO A 106 12.16 -8.21 -0.24
N VAL A 107 12.96 -8.90 0.57
CA VAL A 107 13.28 -8.42 1.92
C VAL A 107 14.48 -7.49 1.80
N ILE A 108 14.37 -6.28 2.32
CA ILE A 108 15.44 -5.26 2.26
C ILE A 108 15.97 -4.89 3.65
N GLY A 109 15.34 -5.43 4.70
CA GLY A 109 15.77 -5.27 6.09
C GLY A 109 14.87 -6.06 7.04
N ARG A 110 15.21 -6.02 8.32
CA ARG A 110 14.44 -6.68 9.39
C ARG A 110 14.56 -5.94 10.72
N THR A 111 13.68 -6.26 11.65
CA THR A 111 13.90 -5.92 13.06
C THR A 111 14.96 -6.82 13.69
N ALA A 112 15.58 -6.34 14.77
CA ALA A 112 16.61 -7.09 15.50
C ALA A 112 16.12 -8.47 15.97
N ASP A 113 14.85 -8.55 16.42
CA ASP A 113 14.18 -9.77 16.87
C ASP A 113 13.70 -10.69 15.73
N GLY A 114 13.78 -10.23 14.47
CA GLY A 114 13.29 -10.97 13.31
C GLY A 114 11.76 -11.07 13.21
N GLY A 115 11.01 -10.34 14.04
CA GLY A 115 9.55 -10.35 14.02
C GLY A 115 8.93 -9.65 12.80
N TRP A 116 9.70 -8.76 12.16
CA TRP A 116 9.26 -7.99 11.01
C TRP A 116 10.33 -7.95 9.92
N TYR A 117 9.87 -7.98 8.68
CA TYR A 117 10.68 -7.74 7.49
C TYR A 117 10.30 -6.41 6.87
N GLN A 118 11.31 -5.64 6.48
CA GLN A 118 11.14 -4.48 5.62
C GLN A 118 11.15 -4.95 4.17
N THR A 119 10.22 -4.46 3.36
CA THR A 119 10.05 -4.84 1.96
C THR A 119 9.74 -3.61 1.12
N GLU A 120 10.06 -3.69 -0.16
CA GLU A 120 9.49 -2.81 -1.18
C GLU A 120 8.35 -3.54 -1.87
N TRP A 121 7.19 -2.90 -1.96
CA TRP A 121 6.03 -3.42 -2.68
C TRP A 121 5.42 -2.32 -3.54
N LEU A 122 5.42 -2.53 -4.85
CA LEU A 122 4.90 -1.59 -5.85
C LEU A 122 5.43 -0.14 -5.67
N GLY A 123 6.73 -0.02 -5.40
CA GLY A 123 7.42 1.25 -5.19
C GLY A 123 7.25 1.87 -3.81
N THR A 124 6.62 1.16 -2.87
CA THR A 124 6.41 1.61 -1.49
C THR A 124 7.20 0.74 -0.53
N ILE A 125 8.00 1.37 0.33
CA ILE A 125 8.74 0.67 1.37
C ILE A 125 7.96 0.68 2.67
N GLY A 126 7.87 -0.49 3.29
CA GLY A 126 7.23 -0.65 4.58
C GLY A 126 7.57 -1.99 5.22
N TRP A 127 6.85 -2.30 6.28
CA TRP A 127 7.08 -3.44 7.15
C TRP A 127 5.96 -4.46 7.02
N ILE A 128 6.33 -5.74 6.99
CA ILE A 128 5.43 -6.89 7.00
C ILE A 128 5.80 -7.83 8.15
N ALA A 129 4.80 -8.49 8.74
CA ALA A 129 5.04 -9.43 9.84
C ALA A 129 5.67 -10.71 9.28
N ALA A 130 6.81 -11.12 9.83
CA ALA A 130 7.56 -12.31 9.39
C ALA A 130 6.72 -13.61 9.42
N PRO A 131 5.82 -13.85 10.40
CA PRO A 131 4.99 -15.06 10.43
C PRO A 131 3.99 -15.21 9.28
N LEU A 132 3.70 -14.15 8.53
CA LEU A 132 2.71 -14.15 7.43
C LEU A 132 3.35 -14.44 6.07
N VAL A 133 4.66 -14.68 6.02
CA VAL A 133 5.40 -14.93 4.79
C VAL A 133 6.23 -16.19 4.89
N ARG A 134 6.50 -16.79 3.72
CA ARG A 134 7.41 -17.92 3.56
C ARG A 134 8.65 -17.45 2.84
N VAL A 135 9.84 -17.74 3.36
CA VAL A 135 11.10 -17.52 2.62
C VAL A 135 11.16 -18.49 1.44
N ILE A 136 11.43 -17.96 0.26
CA ILE A 136 11.60 -18.75 -0.97
C ILE A 136 13.02 -18.65 -1.54
N GLU A 137 13.77 -17.61 -1.18
CA GLU A 137 15.17 -17.43 -1.55
C GLU A 137 15.94 -16.65 -0.46
N GLY A 138 17.20 -17.03 -0.22
CA GLY A 138 18.09 -16.39 0.75
C GLY A 138 17.85 -16.80 2.21
N ASP A 139 18.60 -16.18 3.12
CA ASP A 139 18.40 -16.32 4.57
C ASP A 139 17.95 -14.97 5.16
N PRO A 140 16.72 -14.85 5.67
CA PRO A 140 16.21 -13.59 6.23
C PRO A 140 17.04 -13.09 7.42
N MET A 141 17.75 -13.96 8.14
CA MET A 141 18.58 -13.54 9.28
C MET A 141 19.82 -12.76 8.86
N THR A 142 20.22 -12.88 7.59
CA THR A 142 21.31 -12.11 6.98
C THR A 142 20.88 -10.74 6.48
N ALA A 143 19.57 -10.44 6.46
CA ALA A 143 19.07 -9.12 6.14
C ALA A 143 19.58 -8.10 7.18
N PRO A 144 19.87 -6.84 6.76
CA PRO A 144 20.32 -5.81 7.68
C PRO A 144 19.23 -5.48 8.71
N VAL A 145 19.65 -5.15 9.94
CA VAL A 145 18.75 -4.65 10.97
C VAL A 145 18.48 -3.17 10.70
N THR A 146 17.22 -2.83 10.39
CA THR A 146 16.81 -1.49 9.96
C THR A 146 15.69 -0.89 10.82
N GLY A 147 15.31 -1.55 11.91
CA GLY A 147 14.27 -1.13 12.84
C GLY A 147 14.30 -1.88 14.16
#